data_AF-A0A1Q3EIL5-F1
#
_entry.id   AF-A0A1Q3EIL5-F1
#
_cell.length_a   1.000
_cell.length_b   1.000
_cell.length_c   1.000
_cell.angle_alpha   90.00
_cell.angle_beta   90.00
_cell.angle_gamma   90.00
#
_symmetry.space_group_name_H-M   'P 1'
#
loop_
_entity.id
_entity.type
_entity.pdbx_description
1 polymer ?
#
loop_
_entity_poly.entity_id
_entity_poly.type
_entity_poly.pdbx_seq_one_letter_code
_entity_poly.pdbx_strand_id
1 'polypeptide(L)'
;MSDWRAIAAKKKAKQQALIPKEWMLKLDDIPIGADVSRVPETCGLMTVTEIQITNSDVDDLLEKLAAGEWSSVLVTTAFYKRAIIAHQLTNCLTEIFVERALFRAAELDDHLRKTGAVVGPLHGLPVSLKDQINIKGLESCMGYVSWVGTYAERNSVLADILDNAGAVLFVKTNVPQTLMWSETFNHIFGRTSNPYNRSLTSGGSSGGEGALVAMRGSPLGVGSDIGGSIRIPAAFCGTYGLRPSYGRVPYAGCVNSLEGQDSVASVLGPLSNSLSGIKTFMKAVIDARPWLKDPLAVRKRWSDDEYNLADHGNGKNLCFAIMWDDGLVVPHPPIIRGLEVVKKALLNAGHKVIDWKPLKHAEMFKCLHDIWAAGAAEDYKVVTAVTGEPVIATMDLDDEISAVGKHEEHTNATVVIPGVSAYDLWQTHKQKRILREEYLQLWEDTIQVTGTGRAVDAIISPAAPYTAIRHGKNNTAQYTMVWNLLDYSSLVIPVSKVDPEIDRVKAPHDFYNREDKANYDLYNPANFANAPISVQLVGRTCEEEAVIAMGEIVVAALKRSNDVLNV
;
A
#
# COMPACT_ATOMS: atom_id res chain seq x y z
N MET A 1 -4.02 -17.45 -32.42
CA MET A 1 -3.86 -16.66 -31.17
C MET A 1 -3.70 -15.20 -31.57
N SER A 2 -4.38 -14.29 -30.88
CA SER A 2 -4.15 -12.85 -31.03
C SER A 2 -2.73 -12.53 -30.55
N ASP A 3 -2.05 -11.60 -31.21
CA ASP A 3 -0.73 -11.16 -30.75
C ASP A 3 -0.92 -10.32 -29.47
N TRP A 4 -0.64 -10.91 -28.30
CA TRP A 4 -0.77 -10.22 -27.02
C TRP A 4 0.03 -8.92 -26.98
N ARG A 5 1.17 -8.83 -27.67
CA ARG A 5 1.97 -7.59 -27.73
C ARG A 5 1.20 -6.48 -28.43
N ALA A 6 0.49 -6.80 -29.52
CA ALA A 6 -0.35 -5.84 -30.22
C ALA A 6 -1.53 -5.35 -29.36
N ILE A 7 -2.15 -6.24 -28.57
CA ILE A 7 -3.23 -5.87 -27.63
C ILE A 7 -2.71 -4.94 -26.55
N ALA A 8 -1.60 -5.32 -25.90
CA ALA A 8 -0.95 -4.52 -24.86
C ALA A 8 -0.53 -3.13 -25.39
N ALA A 9 0.14 -3.08 -26.55
CA ALA A 9 0.55 -1.83 -27.19
C ALA A 9 -0.65 -0.92 -27.52
N LYS A 10 -1.75 -1.50 -28.02
CA LYS A 10 -2.99 -0.75 -28.29
C LYS A 10 -3.61 -0.17 -27.02
N LYS A 11 -3.64 -0.91 -25.91
CA LYS A 11 -4.15 -0.41 -24.62
C LYS A 11 -3.25 0.69 -24.05
N LYS A 12 -1.93 0.53 -24.11
CA LYS A 12 -0.96 1.55 -23.69
C LYS A 12 -1.10 2.84 -24.52
N ALA A 13 -1.25 2.72 -25.84
CA ALA A 13 -1.47 3.88 -26.71
C ALA A 13 -2.78 4.60 -26.37
N LYS A 14 -3.86 3.86 -26.06
CA LYS A 14 -5.12 4.46 -25.57
C LYS A 14 -4.92 5.22 -24.26
N GLN A 15 -4.20 4.65 -23.30
CA GLN A 15 -3.88 5.34 -22.04
C GLN A 15 -3.13 6.65 -22.31
N GLN A 16 -2.08 6.63 -23.12
CA GLN A 16 -1.29 7.81 -23.45
C GLN A 16 -2.13 8.91 -24.12
N ALA A 17 -3.09 8.52 -24.97
CA ALA A 17 -4.00 9.46 -25.61
C ALA A 17 -5.00 10.13 -24.65
N LEU A 18 -5.16 9.61 -23.42
CA LEU A 18 -6.02 10.23 -22.38
C LEU A 18 -5.32 11.36 -21.63
N ILE A 19 -4.01 11.56 -21.84
CA ILE A 19 -3.26 12.64 -21.20
C ILE A 19 -3.58 13.98 -21.89
N PRO A 20 -4.12 14.98 -21.17
CA PRO A 20 -4.37 16.31 -21.75
C PRO A 20 -3.06 16.97 -22.17
N LYS A 21 -3.06 17.53 -23.38
CA LYS A 21 -1.83 18.08 -24.02
C LYS A 21 -1.23 19.24 -23.23
N GLU A 22 -2.08 20.03 -22.58
CA GLU A 22 -1.72 21.16 -21.73
C GLU A 22 -1.05 20.74 -20.41
N TRP A 23 -1.13 19.47 -20.01
CA TRP A 23 -0.50 18.94 -18.79
C TRP A 23 0.71 18.05 -19.09
N MET A 24 1.15 18.02 -20.35
CA MET A 24 2.35 17.31 -20.78
C MET A 24 3.61 18.00 -20.25
N LEU A 25 4.49 17.24 -19.61
CA LEU A 25 5.80 17.70 -19.19
C LEU A 25 6.73 17.86 -20.40
N LYS A 26 7.58 18.87 -20.35
CA LYS A 26 8.80 18.91 -21.15
C LYS A 26 9.84 18.05 -20.43
N LEU A 27 9.97 16.80 -20.87
CA LEU A 27 10.72 15.75 -20.16
C LEU A 27 12.23 15.79 -20.41
N ASP A 28 12.76 16.81 -21.09
CA ASP A 28 14.15 16.85 -21.55
C ASP A 28 15.12 16.61 -20.37
N ASP A 29 15.87 15.50 -20.46
CA ASP A 29 16.96 15.05 -19.60
C ASP A 29 16.68 14.81 -18.10
N ILE A 30 15.56 14.20 -17.69
CA ILE A 30 15.40 13.71 -16.30
C ILE A 30 16.07 12.33 -16.12
N PRO A 31 17.17 12.21 -15.35
CA PRO A 31 17.87 10.94 -15.15
C PRO A 31 17.00 9.85 -14.50
N ILE A 32 17.29 8.59 -14.79
CA ILE A 32 16.63 7.43 -14.14
C ILE A 32 16.93 7.39 -12.64
N GLY A 33 18.04 7.96 -12.17
CA GLY A 33 18.36 8.01 -10.73
C GLY A 33 17.79 9.23 -9.98
N ALA A 34 17.06 10.11 -10.66
CA ALA A 34 16.66 11.39 -10.08
C ALA A 34 15.52 11.26 -9.07
N ASP A 35 15.59 12.07 -8.02
CA ASP A 35 14.43 12.42 -7.19
C ASP A 35 13.54 13.36 -8.00
N VAL A 36 12.32 12.90 -8.26
CA VAL A 36 11.30 13.64 -8.99
C VAL A 36 10.12 14.03 -8.12
N SER A 37 10.17 13.75 -6.81
CA SER A 37 9.11 14.03 -5.84
C SER A 37 8.65 15.50 -5.83
N ARG A 38 9.58 16.40 -6.19
CA ARG A 38 9.39 17.87 -6.20
C ARG A 38 9.09 18.49 -7.56
N VAL A 39 9.08 17.68 -8.63
CA VAL A 39 8.84 18.19 -10.00
C VAL A 39 7.47 18.86 -10.14
N PRO A 40 6.37 18.39 -9.52
CA PRO A 40 5.08 19.07 -9.62
C PRO A 40 5.10 20.53 -9.13
N GLU A 41 5.96 20.89 -8.17
CA GLU A 41 6.08 22.29 -7.73
C GLU A 41 6.97 23.15 -8.63
N THR A 42 7.86 22.55 -9.40
CA THR A 42 8.91 23.29 -10.13
C THR A 42 8.75 23.27 -11.66
N CYS A 43 7.90 22.39 -12.20
CA CYS A 43 7.77 22.22 -13.66
C CYS A 43 6.98 23.35 -14.36
N GLY A 44 6.33 24.24 -13.61
CA GLY A 44 5.59 25.38 -14.16
C GLY A 44 4.20 25.06 -14.74
N LEU A 45 3.69 23.83 -14.58
CA LEU A 45 2.35 23.42 -15.05
C LEU A 45 1.23 23.66 -14.02
N MET A 46 1.59 23.89 -12.76
CA MET A 46 0.66 24.12 -11.67
C MET A 46 0.73 25.57 -11.19
N THR A 47 -0.41 26.16 -10.90
CA THR A 47 -0.52 27.46 -10.23
C THR A 47 -0.18 27.36 -8.75
N VAL A 48 0.10 28.50 -8.10
CA VAL A 48 0.34 28.57 -6.65
C VAL A 48 -0.83 27.97 -5.86
N THR A 49 -2.07 28.28 -6.25
CA THR A 49 -3.28 27.73 -5.61
C THR A 49 -3.39 26.23 -5.79
N GLU A 50 -3.11 25.69 -6.98
CA GLU A 50 -3.15 24.24 -7.22
C GLU A 50 -2.07 23.50 -6.41
N ILE A 51 -0.88 24.09 -6.26
CA ILE A 51 0.19 23.56 -5.40
C ILE A 51 -0.25 23.60 -3.93
N GLN A 52 -0.89 24.69 -3.48
CA GLN A 52 -1.42 24.81 -2.12
C GLN A 52 -2.47 23.73 -1.83
N ILE A 53 -3.44 23.55 -2.72
CA ILE A 53 -4.48 22.52 -2.61
C ILE A 53 -3.84 21.14 -2.48
N THR A 54 -2.97 20.78 -3.42
CA THR A 54 -2.39 19.43 -3.47
C THR A 54 -1.36 19.16 -2.38
N ASN A 55 -0.90 20.19 -1.65
CA ASN A 55 -0.05 20.05 -0.46
C ASN A 55 -0.83 20.04 0.86
N SER A 56 -2.14 20.26 0.83
CA SER A 56 -2.99 20.24 2.03
C SER A 56 -3.28 18.79 2.47
N ASP A 57 -3.46 18.59 3.77
CA ASP A 57 -3.90 17.31 4.33
C ASP A 57 -5.41 17.10 4.11
N VAL A 58 -5.89 15.87 4.30
CA VAL A 58 -7.26 15.49 3.91
C VAL A 58 -8.34 16.24 4.70
N ASP A 59 -8.11 16.49 5.98
CA ASP A 59 -9.00 17.27 6.84
C ASP A 59 -9.10 18.73 6.39
N ASP A 60 -7.97 19.38 6.10
CA ASP A 60 -7.95 20.75 5.56
C ASP A 60 -8.71 20.84 4.21
N LEU A 61 -8.51 19.85 3.34
CA LEU A 61 -9.22 19.76 2.06
C LEU A 61 -10.73 19.66 2.26
N LEU A 62 -11.17 18.75 3.14
CA LEU A 62 -12.58 18.51 3.41
C LEU A 62 -13.24 19.71 4.08
N GLU A 63 -12.55 20.40 5.00
CA GLU A 63 -13.04 21.64 5.61
C GLU A 63 -13.30 22.72 4.55
N LYS A 64 -12.31 22.97 3.67
CA LYS A 64 -12.41 23.98 2.63
C LYS A 64 -13.44 23.64 1.56
N LEU A 65 -13.58 22.37 1.21
CA LEU A 65 -14.63 21.87 0.31
C LEU A 65 -16.02 22.04 0.93
N ALA A 66 -16.20 21.66 2.20
CA ALA A 66 -17.48 21.78 2.89
C ALA A 66 -17.91 23.24 3.08
N ALA A 67 -16.96 24.15 3.29
CA ALA A 67 -17.20 25.59 3.37
C ALA A 67 -17.47 26.25 2.00
N GLY A 68 -17.21 25.54 0.89
CA GLY A 68 -17.24 26.12 -0.45
C GLY A 68 -16.14 27.16 -0.72
N GLU A 69 -15.08 27.18 0.11
CA GLU A 69 -13.91 28.04 -0.11
C GLU A 69 -13.16 27.58 -1.36
N TRP A 70 -12.99 26.26 -1.50
CA TRP A 70 -12.54 25.63 -2.74
C TRP A 70 -13.68 24.80 -3.31
N SER A 71 -13.87 24.90 -4.62
CA SER A 71 -14.82 24.04 -5.32
C SER A 71 -14.21 22.67 -5.58
N SER A 72 -15.04 21.63 -5.62
CA SER A 72 -14.69 20.27 -6.00
C SER A 72 -14.05 20.25 -7.38
N VAL A 73 -14.53 21.06 -8.34
CA VAL A 73 -13.93 21.17 -9.69
C VAL A 73 -12.50 21.70 -9.61
N LEU A 74 -12.25 22.74 -8.81
CA LEU A 74 -10.92 23.32 -8.62
C LEU A 74 -9.98 22.29 -7.97
N VAL A 75 -10.42 21.65 -6.89
CA VAL A 75 -9.63 20.64 -6.18
C VAL A 75 -9.31 19.45 -7.08
N THR A 76 -10.32 18.90 -7.77
CA THR A 76 -10.15 17.77 -8.69
C THR A 76 -9.21 18.12 -9.85
N THR A 77 -9.32 19.33 -10.41
CA THR A 77 -8.41 19.80 -11.47
C THR A 77 -6.96 19.89 -10.98
N ALA A 78 -6.74 20.44 -9.78
CA ALA A 78 -5.42 20.55 -9.17
C ALA A 78 -4.76 19.17 -8.99
N PHE A 79 -5.50 18.20 -8.44
CA PHE A 79 -5.01 16.83 -8.27
C PHE A 79 -4.79 16.11 -9.60
N TYR A 80 -5.65 16.30 -10.61
CA TYR A 80 -5.40 15.71 -11.94
C TYR A 80 -4.12 16.20 -12.57
N LYS A 81 -3.86 17.52 -12.56
CA LYS A 81 -2.62 18.07 -13.10
C LYS A 81 -1.40 17.40 -12.46
N ARG A 82 -1.41 17.30 -11.12
CA ARG A 82 -0.34 16.65 -10.36
C ARG A 82 -0.25 15.14 -10.64
N ALA A 83 -1.37 14.44 -10.73
CA ALA A 83 -1.43 13.02 -11.06
C ALA A 83 -0.87 12.72 -12.46
N ILE A 84 -1.14 13.57 -13.43
CA ILE A 84 -0.64 13.44 -14.80
C ILE A 84 0.85 13.76 -14.89
N ILE A 85 1.34 14.74 -14.12
CA ILE A 85 2.78 14.97 -13.94
C ILE A 85 3.43 13.72 -13.33
N ALA A 86 2.86 13.19 -12.24
CA ALA A 86 3.36 11.98 -11.59
C ALA A 86 3.39 10.79 -12.55
N HIS A 87 2.33 10.58 -13.33
CA HIS A 87 2.25 9.50 -14.30
C HIS A 87 3.35 9.56 -15.35
N GLN A 88 3.65 10.75 -15.88
CA GLN A 88 4.72 10.91 -16.87
C GLN A 88 6.11 10.62 -16.29
N LEU A 89 6.29 10.78 -14.98
CA LEU A 89 7.57 10.57 -14.30
C LEU A 89 7.74 9.14 -13.79
N THR A 90 6.67 8.51 -13.29
CA THR A 90 6.71 7.23 -12.57
C THR A 90 5.87 6.13 -13.20
N ASN A 91 5.04 6.42 -14.21
CA ASN A 91 4.14 5.48 -14.86
C ASN A 91 3.17 4.79 -13.87
N CYS A 92 2.50 5.59 -13.03
CA CYS A 92 1.68 5.10 -11.92
C CYS A 92 0.18 4.86 -12.23
N LEU A 93 -0.34 5.25 -13.39
CA LEU A 93 -1.77 5.20 -13.73
C LEU A 93 -2.07 4.06 -14.73
N THR A 94 -3.32 3.59 -14.74
CA THR A 94 -3.90 2.66 -15.73
C THR A 94 -5.00 3.35 -16.52
N GLU A 95 -6.07 3.78 -15.85
CA GLU A 95 -7.20 4.52 -16.41
C GLU A 95 -7.18 6.00 -15.99
N ILE A 96 -7.37 6.88 -16.97
CA ILE A 96 -7.43 8.34 -16.80
C ILE A 96 -8.76 8.82 -17.40
N PHE A 97 -9.67 9.35 -16.59
CA PHE A 97 -11.05 9.66 -17.01
C PHE A 97 -11.51 11.06 -16.56
N VAL A 98 -10.75 12.07 -16.99
CA VAL A 98 -10.87 13.50 -16.60
C VAL A 98 -12.30 14.03 -16.71
N GLU A 99 -12.94 13.87 -17.86
CA GLU A 99 -14.28 14.42 -18.10
C GLU A 99 -15.31 13.89 -17.11
N ARG A 100 -15.30 12.58 -16.85
CA ARG A 100 -16.22 11.92 -15.91
C ARG A 100 -16.05 12.44 -14.49
N ALA A 101 -14.81 12.59 -14.05
CA ALA A 101 -14.51 13.04 -12.70
C ALA A 101 -14.82 14.54 -12.50
N LEU A 102 -14.49 15.39 -13.48
CA LEU A 102 -14.84 16.81 -13.43
C LEU A 102 -16.36 17.04 -13.50
N PHE A 103 -17.09 16.19 -14.23
CA PHE A 103 -18.55 16.20 -14.20
C PHE A 103 -19.09 15.91 -12.79
N ARG A 104 -18.61 14.83 -12.15
CA ARG A 104 -18.99 14.50 -10.76
C ARG A 104 -18.65 15.63 -9.79
N ALA A 105 -17.48 16.24 -9.93
CA ALA A 105 -17.06 17.38 -9.14
C ALA A 105 -18.02 18.58 -9.30
N ALA A 106 -18.44 18.89 -10.53
CA ALA A 106 -19.40 19.96 -10.80
C ALA A 106 -20.79 19.68 -10.19
N GLU A 107 -21.24 18.42 -10.18
CA GLU A 107 -22.49 18.03 -9.51
C GLU A 107 -22.43 18.25 -8.00
N LEU A 108 -21.28 17.96 -7.37
CA LEU A 108 -21.06 18.17 -5.94
C LEU A 108 -21.07 19.67 -5.60
N ASP A 109 -20.41 20.50 -6.41
CA ASP A 109 -20.42 21.94 -6.25
C ASP A 109 -21.83 22.54 -6.39
N ASP A 110 -22.59 22.08 -7.38
CA ASP A 110 -23.97 22.50 -7.58
C ASP A 110 -24.89 22.04 -6.44
N HIS A 111 -24.68 20.84 -5.91
CA HIS A 111 -25.39 20.34 -4.74
C HIS A 111 -25.15 21.27 -3.53
N LEU A 112 -23.88 21.49 -3.16
CA LEU A 112 -23.53 22.35 -2.02
C LEU A 112 -24.11 23.76 -2.16
N ARG A 113 -24.01 24.34 -3.36
CA ARG A 113 -24.57 25.67 -3.67
C ARG A 113 -26.10 25.72 -3.51
N LYS A 114 -26.82 24.66 -3.88
CA LYS A 114 -28.29 24.61 -3.84
C LYS A 114 -28.84 24.26 -2.45
N THR A 115 -28.18 23.37 -1.72
CA THR A 115 -28.68 22.82 -0.46
C THR A 115 -28.04 23.45 0.77
N GLY A 116 -26.86 24.05 0.62
CA GLY A 116 -26.03 24.51 1.74
C GLY A 116 -25.42 23.37 2.57
N ALA A 117 -25.47 22.13 2.07
CA ALA A 117 -24.98 20.95 2.78
C ALA A 117 -24.11 20.07 1.88
N VAL A 118 -23.15 19.39 2.48
CA VAL A 118 -22.32 18.38 1.80
C VAL A 118 -23.11 17.09 1.57
N VAL A 119 -22.76 16.35 0.50
CA VAL A 119 -23.35 15.04 0.19
C VAL A 119 -22.98 13.98 1.24
N GLY A 120 -21.76 14.05 1.77
CA GLY A 120 -21.24 13.07 2.71
C GLY A 120 -19.84 13.45 3.21
N PRO A 121 -19.20 12.57 4.00
CA PRO A 121 -17.94 12.88 4.67
C PRO A 121 -16.74 13.04 3.74
N LEU A 122 -16.87 12.67 2.46
CA LEU A 122 -15.81 12.77 1.45
C LEU A 122 -16.16 13.78 0.34
N HIS A 123 -17.12 14.67 0.57
CA HIS A 123 -17.64 15.60 -0.44
C HIS A 123 -16.52 16.36 -1.17
N GLY A 124 -16.44 16.13 -2.49
CA GLY A 124 -15.53 16.81 -3.39
C GLY A 124 -14.08 16.29 -3.38
N LEU A 125 -13.76 15.33 -2.51
CA LEU A 125 -12.39 14.82 -2.35
C LEU A 125 -12.01 13.85 -3.48
N PRO A 126 -10.92 14.09 -4.23
CA PRO A 126 -10.44 13.14 -5.23
C PRO A 126 -9.88 11.87 -4.58
N VAL A 127 -10.28 10.69 -5.09
CA VAL A 127 -9.81 9.39 -4.58
C VAL A 127 -9.31 8.51 -5.73
N SER A 128 -8.07 8.04 -5.63
CA SER A 128 -7.47 7.08 -6.57
C SER A 128 -7.76 5.64 -6.17
N LEU A 129 -7.95 4.77 -7.16
CA LEU A 129 -8.29 3.36 -6.92
C LEU A 129 -7.33 2.42 -7.65
N LYS A 130 -6.78 1.43 -6.94
CA LYS A 130 -5.99 0.36 -7.57
C LYS A 130 -6.77 -0.33 -8.69
N ASP A 131 -6.06 -0.78 -9.73
CA ASP A 131 -6.69 -1.29 -10.96
C ASP A 131 -7.71 -2.43 -10.77
N GLN A 132 -7.63 -3.18 -9.69
CA GLN A 132 -8.55 -4.27 -9.38
C GLN A 132 -9.95 -3.82 -8.91
N ILE A 133 -10.10 -2.54 -8.55
CA ILE A 133 -11.35 -1.99 -8.02
C ILE A 133 -12.23 -1.58 -9.20
N ASN A 134 -13.35 -2.28 -9.38
CA ASN A 134 -14.24 -2.02 -10.49
C ASN A 134 -14.99 -0.69 -10.34
N ILE A 135 -15.00 0.06 -11.43
CA ILE A 135 -15.81 1.24 -11.65
C ILE A 135 -16.58 1.00 -12.95
N LYS A 136 -17.91 1.07 -12.90
CA LYS A 136 -18.80 0.81 -14.03
C LYS A 136 -18.36 1.58 -15.27
N GLY A 137 -18.25 0.88 -16.40
CA GLY A 137 -17.89 1.44 -17.70
C GLY A 137 -16.39 1.69 -17.90
N LEU A 138 -15.54 1.30 -16.94
CA LEU A 138 -14.08 1.32 -17.07
C LEU A 138 -13.51 -0.11 -17.05
N GLU A 139 -12.29 -0.28 -17.54
CA GLU A 139 -11.60 -1.56 -17.53
C GLU A 139 -10.87 -1.78 -16.19
N SER A 140 -10.75 -3.04 -15.78
CA SER A 140 -9.91 -3.52 -14.66
C SER A 140 -9.10 -4.70 -15.17
N CYS A 141 -7.95 -4.44 -15.81
CA CYS A 141 -7.21 -5.50 -16.48
C CYS A 141 -6.22 -6.22 -15.56
N MET A 142 -5.87 -5.65 -14.41
CA MET A 142 -5.02 -6.29 -13.40
C MET A 142 -3.64 -6.74 -13.94
N GLY A 143 -3.17 -6.06 -14.97
CA GLY A 143 -1.95 -6.43 -15.69
C GLY A 143 -2.06 -7.65 -16.61
N TYR A 144 -3.23 -8.30 -16.71
CA TYR A 144 -3.50 -9.38 -17.67
C TYR A 144 -3.92 -8.83 -19.03
N VAL A 145 -3.19 -9.18 -20.09
CA VAL A 145 -3.51 -8.73 -21.45
C VAL A 145 -4.82 -9.37 -21.91
N SER A 146 -5.15 -10.57 -21.43
CA SER A 146 -6.40 -11.28 -21.70
C SER A 146 -7.64 -10.58 -21.16
N TRP A 147 -7.50 -9.66 -20.21
CA TRP A 147 -8.62 -8.88 -19.67
C TRP A 147 -8.81 -7.53 -20.37
N VAL A 148 -7.87 -7.12 -21.25
CA VAL A 148 -8.01 -5.91 -22.06
C VAL A 148 -9.24 -6.01 -22.96
N GLY A 149 -10.09 -4.99 -22.91
CA GLY A 149 -11.38 -4.91 -23.59
C GLY A 149 -12.56 -5.31 -22.72
N THR A 150 -12.34 -5.73 -21.47
CA THR A 150 -13.40 -6.10 -20.53
C THR A 150 -13.73 -4.92 -19.61
N TYR A 151 -14.95 -4.39 -19.75
CA TYR A 151 -15.42 -3.24 -18.98
C TYR A 151 -16.32 -3.71 -17.83
N ALA A 152 -16.17 -3.10 -16.65
CA ALA A 152 -16.99 -3.42 -15.51
C ALA A 152 -18.47 -3.02 -15.73
N GLU A 153 -19.39 -3.94 -15.52
CA GLU A 153 -20.84 -3.69 -15.65
C GLU A 153 -21.42 -2.93 -14.45
N ARG A 154 -20.77 -3.06 -13.29
CA ARG A 154 -21.14 -2.45 -12.02
C ARG A 154 -19.91 -1.96 -11.27
N ASN A 155 -20.10 -1.01 -10.37
CA ASN A 155 -19.09 -0.63 -9.40
C ASN A 155 -18.85 -1.79 -8.42
N SER A 156 -17.65 -1.83 -7.84
CA SER A 156 -17.42 -2.55 -6.59
C SER A 156 -18.18 -1.87 -5.44
N VAL A 157 -18.48 -2.62 -4.39
CA VAL A 157 -19.18 -2.09 -3.21
C VAL A 157 -18.42 -0.93 -2.59
N LEU A 158 -17.09 -1.01 -2.55
CA LEU A 158 -16.26 0.08 -2.03
C LEU A 158 -16.34 1.33 -2.92
N ALA A 159 -16.27 1.19 -4.24
CA ALA A 159 -16.42 2.33 -5.15
C ALA A 159 -17.79 3.01 -4.99
N ASP A 160 -18.87 2.24 -4.83
CA ASP A 160 -20.20 2.79 -4.52
C ASP A 160 -20.23 3.51 -3.18
N ILE A 161 -19.58 2.97 -2.13
CA ILE A 161 -19.53 3.62 -0.82
C ILE A 161 -18.81 4.96 -0.91
N LEU A 162 -17.67 5.01 -1.59
CA LEU A 162 -16.87 6.24 -1.73
C LEU A 162 -17.63 7.30 -2.56
N ASP A 163 -18.22 6.92 -3.69
CA ASP A 163 -19.01 7.84 -4.52
C ASP A 163 -20.24 8.40 -3.78
N ASN A 164 -20.96 7.54 -3.04
CA ASN A 164 -22.10 7.95 -2.21
C ASN A 164 -21.67 8.82 -1.01
N ALA A 165 -20.45 8.66 -0.50
CA ALA A 165 -19.88 9.54 0.52
C ALA A 165 -19.47 10.92 -0.04
N GLY A 166 -19.63 11.13 -1.36
CA GLY A 166 -19.33 12.39 -2.03
C GLY A 166 -17.93 12.48 -2.62
N ALA A 167 -17.16 11.38 -2.64
CA ALA A 167 -15.83 11.38 -3.24
C ALA A 167 -15.88 11.51 -4.77
N VAL A 168 -14.82 12.07 -5.36
CA VAL A 168 -14.59 12.11 -6.80
C VAL A 168 -13.60 11.02 -7.18
N LEU A 169 -14.09 9.86 -7.63
CA LEU A 169 -13.22 8.83 -8.21
C LEU A 169 -12.63 9.37 -9.52
N PHE A 170 -11.30 9.39 -9.67
CA PHE A 170 -10.68 10.16 -10.76
C PHE A 170 -9.62 9.42 -11.59
N VAL A 171 -8.89 8.48 -11.00
CA VAL A 171 -7.92 7.66 -11.75
C VAL A 171 -7.90 6.24 -11.22
N LYS A 172 -7.39 5.33 -12.05
CA LYS A 172 -6.96 4.01 -11.60
C LYS A 172 -5.45 3.87 -11.68
N THR A 173 -4.86 3.07 -10.78
CA THR A 173 -3.40 2.99 -10.62
C THR A 173 -2.80 1.63 -10.94
N ASN A 174 -1.55 1.66 -11.41
CA ASN A 174 -0.83 0.52 -11.97
C ASN A 174 -0.49 -0.54 -10.93
N VAL A 175 -0.42 -1.79 -11.41
CA VAL A 175 -0.24 -3.01 -10.61
C VAL A 175 0.70 -3.98 -11.35
N PRO A 176 1.37 -4.93 -10.68
CA PRO A 176 2.01 -6.04 -11.37
C PRO A 176 0.99 -7.00 -11.96
N GLN A 177 1.38 -7.76 -13.00
CA GLN A 177 0.57 -8.88 -13.50
C GLN A 177 0.30 -9.84 -12.34
N THR A 178 -0.92 -10.40 -12.27
CA THR A 178 -1.43 -11.30 -11.22
C THR A 178 -1.60 -10.70 -9.82
N LEU A 179 -1.11 -9.48 -9.58
CA LEU A 179 -0.99 -8.85 -8.25
C LEU A 179 -0.05 -9.55 -7.25
N MET A 180 0.56 -10.67 -7.62
CA MET A 180 1.36 -11.50 -6.70
C MET A 180 2.85 -11.20 -6.82
N TRP A 181 3.18 -9.92 -6.73
CA TRP A 181 4.53 -9.38 -6.68
C TRP A 181 4.62 -8.17 -5.74
N SER A 182 5.76 -8.07 -5.05
CA SER A 182 6.13 -6.92 -4.20
C SER A 182 6.76 -5.76 -5.01
N GLU A 183 6.69 -5.82 -6.34
CA GLU A 183 7.06 -4.74 -7.26
C GLU A 183 5.92 -4.53 -8.26
N THR A 184 5.98 -3.45 -9.06
CA THR A 184 4.90 -3.08 -9.99
C THR A 184 5.40 -3.05 -11.44
N PHE A 185 5.14 -4.14 -12.16
CA PHE A 185 5.41 -4.27 -13.60
C PHE A 185 4.42 -5.25 -14.24
N ASN A 186 3.88 -4.87 -15.40
CA ASN A 186 3.06 -5.74 -16.24
C ASN A 186 3.31 -5.43 -17.73
N HIS A 187 2.90 -6.35 -18.60
CA HIS A 187 3.11 -6.25 -20.04
C HIS A 187 2.30 -5.15 -20.75
N ILE A 188 1.26 -4.60 -20.11
CA ILE A 188 0.37 -3.60 -20.70
C ILE A 188 0.95 -2.20 -20.49
N PHE A 189 1.08 -1.79 -19.23
CA PHE A 189 1.44 -0.43 -18.85
C PHE A 189 2.94 -0.30 -18.61
N GLY A 190 3.63 -1.40 -18.29
CA GLY A 190 5.04 -1.40 -17.94
C GLY A 190 5.27 -1.13 -16.45
N ARG A 191 6.48 -0.67 -16.15
CA ARG A 191 7.01 -0.57 -14.79
C ARG A 191 6.60 0.74 -14.13
N THR A 192 6.28 0.69 -12.84
CA THR A 192 6.15 1.88 -11.99
C THR A 192 7.40 2.07 -11.15
N SER A 193 7.97 3.28 -11.15
CA SER A 193 9.19 3.60 -10.41
C SER A 193 8.90 4.45 -9.17
N ASN A 194 9.85 4.47 -8.23
CA ASN A 194 9.76 5.27 -7.02
C ASN A 194 10.01 6.76 -7.32
N PRO A 195 9.20 7.70 -6.79
CA PRO A 195 9.39 9.12 -7.05
C PRO A 195 10.64 9.73 -6.40
N TYR A 196 11.16 9.17 -5.30
CA TYR A 196 12.37 9.69 -4.64
C TYR A 196 13.66 9.23 -5.33
N ASN A 197 13.59 8.18 -6.13
CA ASN A 197 14.66 7.73 -7.00
C ASN A 197 14.08 6.75 -8.05
N ARG A 198 14.02 7.18 -9.31
CA ARG A 198 13.35 6.41 -10.38
C ARG A 198 14.07 5.11 -10.78
N SER A 199 15.23 4.79 -10.19
CA SER A 199 15.92 3.50 -10.34
C SER A 199 15.47 2.46 -9.32
N LEU A 200 14.67 2.87 -8.33
CA LEU A 200 14.12 2.03 -7.28
C LEU A 200 12.66 1.69 -7.57
N THR A 201 12.24 0.57 -6.99
CA THR A 201 10.85 0.10 -7.03
C THR A 201 9.93 0.95 -6.16
N SER A 202 8.72 1.21 -6.64
CA SER A 202 7.64 1.79 -5.82
C SER A 202 6.98 0.75 -4.90
N GLY A 203 7.51 -0.48 -4.87
CA GLY A 203 6.89 -1.59 -4.19
C GLY A 203 5.73 -2.18 -5.00
N GLY A 204 4.98 -3.09 -4.38
CA GLY A 204 3.87 -3.76 -5.03
C GLY A 204 3.05 -4.57 -4.03
N SER A 205 1.85 -4.99 -4.41
CA SER A 205 1.25 -4.81 -5.74
C SER A 205 0.49 -3.49 -5.95
N SER A 206 0.38 -2.64 -4.94
CA SER A 206 -0.24 -1.29 -5.06
C SER A 206 0.79 -0.19 -5.35
N GLY A 207 1.84 -0.48 -6.13
CA GLY A 207 2.93 0.47 -6.37
C GLY A 207 2.53 1.71 -7.17
N GLY A 208 1.46 1.63 -7.98
CA GLY A 208 0.84 2.79 -8.60
C GLY A 208 0.26 3.77 -7.57
N GLU A 209 -0.52 3.27 -6.59
CA GLU A 209 -1.01 4.09 -5.46
C GLU A 209 0.16 4.68 -4.66
N GLY A 210 1.15 3.86 -4.30
CA GLY A 210 2.32 4.31 -3.54
C GLY A 210 3.04 5.47 -4.22
N ALA A 211 3.34 5.35 -5.51
CA ALA A 211 4.01 6.41 -6.27
C ALA A 211 3.11 7.65 -6.47
N LEU A 212 1.82 7.47 -6.74
CA LEU A 212 0.89 8.59 -6.96
C LEU A 212 0.68 9.41 -5.70
N VAL A 213 0.43 8.75 -4.57
CA VAL A 213 0.21 9.41 -3.27
C VAL A 213 1.51 10.07 -2.81
N ALA A 214 2.68 9.44 -2.95
CA ALA A 214 3.96 10.06 -2.59
C ALA A 214 4.25 11.35 -3.38
N MET A 215 3.84 11.39 -4.65
CA MET A 215 3.90 12.59 -5.50
C MET A 215 2.80 13.62 -5.17
N ARG A 216 1.97 13.37 -4.14
CA ARG A 216 0.78 14.14 -3.78
C ARG A 216 -0.21 14.31 -4.94
N GLY A 217 -0.17 13.39 -5.91
CA GLY A 217 -1.09 13.34 -7.04
C GLY A 217 -2.46 12.79 -6.68
N SER A 218 -2.60 12.21 -5.49
CA SER A 218 -3.85 11.83 -4.87
C SER A 218 -3.75 12.06 -3.36
N PRO A 219 -4.74 12.69 -2.70
CA PRO A 219 -4.72 12.89 -1.26
C PRO A 219 -5.09 11.60 -0.50
N LEU A 220 -5.82 10.70 -1.16
CA LEU A 220 -6.31 9.44 -0.63
C LEU A 220 -6.43 8.41 -1.75
N GLY A 221 -5.72 7.29 -1.58
CA GLY A 221 -5.73 6.16 -2.49
C GLY A 221 -6.25 4.89 -1.84
N VAL A 222 -6.69 3.93 -2.64
CA VAL A 222 -7.12 2.61 -2.16
C VAL A 222 -6.30 1.51 -2.81
N GLY A 223 -5.53 0.79 -1.99
CA GLY A 223 -4.77 -0.39 -2.38
C GLY A 223 -5.43 -1.69 -1.92
N SER A 224 -4.75 -2.81 -2.19
CA SER A 224 -5.10 -4.12 -1.63
C SER A 224 -3.88 -4.79 -1.01
N ASP A 225 -4.10 -5.68 -0.03
CA ASP A 225 -3.04 -6.32 0.75
C ASP A 225 -3.41 -7.78 1.11
N ILE A 226 -2.71 -8.73 0.48
CA ILE A 226 -2.76 -10.17 0.85
C ILE A 226 -1.44 -10.65 1.49
N GLY A 227 -0.33 -9.97 1.21
CA GLY A 227 1.01 -10.29 1.74
C GLY A 227 1.88 -9.07 2.07
N GLY A 228 1.34 -7.85 1.98
CA GLY A 228 2.09 -6.60 2.11
C GLY A 228 1.72 -5.51 1.10
N SER A 229 0.81 -5.80 0.17
CA SER A 229 0.62 -4.97 -1.02
C SER A 229 0.06 -3.55 -0.80
N ILE A 230 -0.38 -3.16 0.41
CA ILE A 230 -0.59 -1.76 0.80
C ILE A 230 0.68 -1.23 1.48
N ARG A 231 1.22 -2.02 2.40
CA ARG A 231 2.29 -1.61 3.31
C ARG A 231 3.66 -1.48 2.65
N ILE A 232 4.01 -2.35 1.69
CA ILE A 232 5.27 -2.28 0.96
C ILE A 232 5.32 -1.01 0.11
N PRO A 233 4.33 -0.69 -0.75
CA PRO A 233 4.31 0.59 -1.45
C PRO A 233 4.29 1.80 -0.53
N ALA A 234 3.53 1.76 0.56
CA ALA A 234 3.51 2.85 1.53
C ALA A 234 4.88 3.07 2.17
N ALA A 235 5.56 2.00 2.57
CA ALA A 235 6.86 2.07 3.21
C ALA A 235 7.94 2.58 2.25
N PHE A 236 7.93 2.10 1.01
CA PHE A 236 8.93 2.45 -0.01
C PHE A 236 8.73 3.85 -0.57
N CYS A 237 7.49 4.30 -0.68
CA CYS A 237 7.15 5.63 -1.18
C CYS A 237 6.90 6.64 -0.06
N GLY A 238 7.16 6.31 1.21
CA GLY A 238 7.08 7.28 2.31
C GLY A 238 5.68 7.84 2.55
N THR A 239 4.65 7.00 2.43
CA THR A 239 3.25 7.38 2.71
C THR A 239 2.70 6.59 3.90
N TYR A 240 1.57 7.05 4.45
CA TYR A 240 0.81 6.24 5.38
C TYR A 240 0.01 5.21 4.59
N GLY A 241 -0.06 3.98 5.11
CA GLY A 241 -0.85 2.91 4.52
C GLY A 241 -1.38 1.98 5.59
N LEU A 242 -2.68 1.74 5.61
CA LEU A 242 -3.31 0.85 6.59
C LEU A 242 -3.79 -0.42 5.89
N ARG A 243 -3.27 -1.56 6.36
CA ARG A 243 -3.90 -2.86 6.15
C ARG A 243 -4.92 -3.08 7.28
N PRO A 244 -6.23 -3.10 7.00
CA PRO A 244 -7.22 -3.51 7.98
C PRO A 244 -7.32 -5.04 8.08
N SER A 245 -8.04 -5.54 9.06
CA SER A 245 -8.39 -6.95 9.21
C SER A 245 -9.34 -7.42 8.11
N TYR A 246 -9.39 -8.75 7.94
CA TYR A 246 -10.27 -9.41 7.00
C TYR A 246 -11.72 -8.96 7.13
N GLY A 247 -12.33 -8.61 5.99
CA GLY A 247 -13.72 -8.19 5.91
C GLY A 247 -14.03 -6.84 6.55
N ARG A 248 -13.05 -6.08 7.08
CA ARG A 248 -13.37 -4.78 7.67
C ARG A 248 -13.74 -3.73 6.61
N VAL A 249 -13.09 -3.79 5.46
CA VAL A 249 -13.44 -3.02 4.25
C VAL A 249 -14.04 -4.01 3.23
N PRO A 250 -15.17 -3.68 2.57
CA PRO A 250 -15.81 -4.60 1.63
C PRO A 250 -14.96 -4.83 0.39
N TYR A 251 -15.02 -6.03 -0.17
CA TYR A 251 -14.26 -6.47 -1.34
C TYR A 251 -15.18 -6.78 -2.54
N ALA A 252 -16.47 -7.02 -2.30
CA ALA A 252 -17.42 -7.45 -3.31
C ALA A 252 -17.42 -6.57 -4.56
N GLY A 253 -17.34 -7.25 -5.71
CA GLY A 253 -17.30 -6.61 -7.02
C GLY A 253 -15.92 -6.11 -7.45
N CYS A 254 -14.86 -6.28 -6.68
CA CYS A 254 -13.49 -6.21 -7.21
C CYS A 254 -13.14 -7.47 -8.03
N VAL A 255 -12.11 -7.39 -8.86
CA VAL A 255 -11.50 -8.56 -9.53
C VAL A 255 -10.21 -8.96 -8.82
N ASN A 256 -9.83 -10.23 -8.85
CA ASN A 256 -8.56 -10.68 -8.29
C ASN A 256 -8.04 -11.94 -8.99
N SER A 257 -6.76 -12.26 -8.77
CA SER A 257 -6.27 -13.63 -8.92
C SER A 257 -6.53 -14.41 -7.63
N LEU A 258 -6.47 -15.74 -7.70
CA LEU A 258 -6.70 -16.63 -6.56
C LEU A 258 -8.10 -16.48 -5.93
N GLU A 259 -9.09 -16.08 -6.73
CA GLU A 259 -10.48 -15.99 -6.27
C GLU A 259 -10.98 -17.36 -5.79
N GLY A 260 -11.61 -17.39 -4.62
CA GLY A 260 -12.07 -18.61 -3.97
C GLY A 260 -11.10 -19.23 -2.96
N GLN A 261 -9.86 -18.72 -2.84
CA GLN A 261 -9.05 -19.03 -1.66
C GLN A 261 -9.44 -18.07 -0.53
N ASP A 262 -10.10 -18.61 0.50
CA ASP A 262 -10.60 -17.82 1.64
C ASP A 262 -9.72 -17.98 2.88
N SER A 263 -8.54 -18.60 2.73
CA SER A 263 -7.70 -18.93 3.86
C SER A 263 -6.90 -17.73 4.36
N VAL A 264 -6.39 -16.92 3.44
CA VAL A 264 -5.66 -15.68 3.75
C VAL A 264 -6.23 -14.60 2.87
N ALA A 265 -7.33 -13.99 3.29
CA ALA A 265 -8.09 -13.10 2.43
C ALA A 265 -7.28 -11.86 2.01
N SER A 266 -7.48 -11.38 0.79
CA SER A 266 -7.02 -10.05 0.40
C SER A 266 -7.91 -9.00 1.08
N VAL A 267 -7.33 -7.90 1.55
CA VAL A 267 -8.09 -6.76 2.09
C VAL A 267 -7.90 -5.53 1.21
N LEU A 268 -8.87 -4.61 1.24
CA LEU A 268 -8.71 -3.25 0.71
C LEU A 268 -8.41 -2.29 1.86
N GLY A 269 -7.62 -1.26 1.59
CA GLY A 269 -7.28 -0.28 2.62
C GLY A 269 -6.66 0.99 2.05
N PRO A 270 -6.60 2.06 2.85
CA PRO A 270 -6.20 3.38 2.37
C PRO A 270 -4.68 3.56 2.33
N LEU A 271 -4.24 4.39 1.38
CA LEU A 271 -2.93 5.06 1.37
C LEU A 271 -3.15 6.57 1.36
N SER A 272 -2.39 7.34 2.14
CA SER A 272 -2.51 8.80 2.18
C SER A 272 -1.20 9.46 2.60
N ASN A 273 -1.04 10.75 2.29
CA ASN A 273 0.04 11.59 2.82
C ASN A 273 -0.21 12.03 4.28
N SER A 274 -1.39 11.72 4.84
CA SER A 274 -1.79 12.13 6.20
C SER A 274 -2.48 10.99 6.95
N LEU A 275 -2.31 10.94 8.28
CA LEU A 275 -3.09 10.03 9.14
C LEU A 275 -4.57 10.41 9.15
N SER A 276 -4.91 11.70 9.02
CA SER A 276 -6.30 12.16 8.90
C SER A 276 -6.99 11.52 7.68
N GLY A 277 -6.28 11.33 6.56
CA GLY A 277 -6.76 10.58 5.40
C GLY A 277 -7.10 9.12 5.70
N ILE A 278 -6.22 8.42 6.42
CA ILE A 278 -6.43 7.01 6.83
C ILE A 278 -7.69 6.89 7.71
N LYS A 279 -7.80 7.76 8.72
CA LYS A 279 -8.96 7.80 9.64
C LYS A 279 -10.25 8.10 8.89
N THR A 280 -10.24 9.13 8.05
CA THR A 280 -11.42 9.60 7.31
C THR A 280 -11.93 8.50 6.38
N PHE A 281 -11.04 7.81 5.65
CA PHE A 281 -11.41 6.68 4.82
C PHE A 281 -12.08 5.57 5.64
N MET A 282 -11.41 5.10 6.70
CA MET A 282 -11.93 3.98 7.50
C MET A 282 -13.29 4.33 8.10
N LYS A 283 -13.43 5.53 8.69
CA LYS A 283 -14.68 5.96 9.28
C LYS A 283 -15.79 6.07 8.23
N ALA A 284 -15.54 6.72 7.10
CA ALA A 284 -16.53 6.88 6.02
C ALA A 284 -17.03 5.52 5.49
N VAL A 285 -16.12 4.56 5.31
CA VAL A 285 -16.46 3.22 4.85
C VAL A 285 -17.30 2.47 5.88
N ILE A 286 -16.88 2.46 7.15
CA ILE A 286 -17.56 1.71 8.21
C ILE A 286 -18.93 2.30 8.54
N ASP A 287 -19.05 3.63 8.57
CA ASP A 287 -20.34 4.33 8.79
C ASP A 287 -21.34 4.03 7.68
N ALA A 288 -20.88 3.70 6.46
CA ALA A 288 -21.73 3.26 5.37
C ALA A 288 -22.31 1.83 5.55
N ARG A 289 -21.95 1.13 6.63
CA ARG A 289 -22.44 -0.20 7.01
C ARG A 289 -22.21 -1.24 5.91
N PRO A 290 -20.95 -1.52 5.53
CA PRO A 290 -20.62 -2.32 4.36
C PRO A 290 -21.15 -3.76 4.43
N TRP A 291 -21.35 -4.31 5.62
CA TRP A 291 -21.98 -5.62 5.87
C TRP A 291 -23.43 -5.74 5.38
N LEU A 292 -24.07 -4.65 4.95
CA LEU A 292 -25.37 -4.68 4.28
C LEU A 292 -25.26 -4.80 2.75
N LYS A 293 -24.04 -4.73 2.21
CA LYS A 293 -23.76 -4.71 0.77
C LYS A 293 -22.78 -5.81 0.34
N ASP A 294 -21.95 -6.30 1.26
CA ASP A 294 -20.99 -7.37 1.04
C ASP A 294 -21.14 -8.43 2.15
N PRO A 295 -21.45 -9.70 1.81
CA PRO A 295 -21.61 -10.77 2.81
C PRO A 295 -20.31 -11.14 3.54
N LEU A 296 -19.14 -10.80 2.98
CA LEU A 296 -17.84 -11.03 3.64
C LEU A 296 -17.45 -9.88 4.57
N ALA A 297 -18.17 -8.75 4.53
CA ALA A 297 -17.86 -7.63 5.38
C ALA A 297 -18.32 -7.89 6.84
N VAL A 298 -17.40 -7.69 7.77
CA VAL A 298 -17.63 -7.87 9.21
C VAL A 298 -18.61 -6.81 9.71
N ARG A 299 -19.61 -7.25 10.48
CA ARG A 299 -20.58 -6.36 11.13
C ARG A 299 -19.99 -5.72 12.38
N LYS A 300 -19.03 -4.80 12.20
CA LYS A 300 -18.43 -3.99 13.27
C LYS A 300 -18.57 -2.50 12.93
N ARG A 301 -19.23 -1.76 13.81
CA ARG A 301 -19.37 -0.30 13.70
C ARG A 301 -18.06 0.38 14.09
N TRP A 302 -17.90 1.63 13.66
CA TRP A 302 -16.82 2.48 14.15
C TRP A 302 -16.99 2.64 15.67
N SER A 303 -15.91 2.42 16.42
CA SER A 303 -15.91 2.52 17.88
C SER A 303 -15.11 3.73 18.33
N ASP A 304 -15.80 4.75 18.85
CA ASP A 304 -15.13 5.91 19.46
C ASP A 304 -14.39 5.51 20.75
N ASP A 305 -14.85 4.49 21.47
CA ASP A 305 -14.15 3.98 22.65
C ASP A 305 -12.80 3.35 22.28
N GLU A 306 -12.73 2.59 21.19
CA GLU A 306 -11.46 2.03 20.69
C GLU A 306 -10.55 3.13 20.15
N TYR A 307 -11.08 4.11 19.40
CA TYR A 307 -10.30 5.26 18.93
C TYR A 307 -9.80 6.13 20.10
N ASN A 308 -10.58 6.24 21.18
CA ASN A 308 -10.16 6.88 22.42
C ASN A 308 -9.28 5.98 23.30
N LEU A 309 -8.89 4.80 22.80
CA LEU A 309 -7.96 3.89 23.43
C LEU A 309 -8.43 3.39 24.80
N ALA A 310 -9.74 3.14 24.98
CA ALA A 310 -10.33 2.71 26.24
C ALA A 310 -9.65 1.44 26.81
N ASP A 311 -9.41 0.45 25.96
CA ASP A 311 -8.72 -0.80 26.32
C ASP A 311 -7.19 -0.67 26.38
N HIS A 312 -6.65 0.49 25.98
CA HIS A 312 -5.23 0.83 25.95
C HIS A 312 -4.90 1.96 26.94
N GLY A 313 -5.59 1.97 28.09
CA GLY A 313 -5.32 2.94 29.16
C GLY A 313 -5.65 4.40 28.79
N ASN A 314 -6.58 4.61 27.86
CA ASN A 314 -6.98 5.91 27.31
C ASN A 314 -5.78 6.67 26.69
N GLY A 315 -4.87 5.94 26.04
CA GLY A 315 -3.67 6.49 25.39
C GLY A 315 -2.55 6.88 26.35
N LYS A 316 -2.66 6.55 27.64
CA LYS A 316 -1.66 6.88 28.68
C LYS A 316 -0.85 5.66 29.06
N ASN A 317 0.44 5.86 29.35
CA ASN A 317 1.36 4.82 29.80
C ASN A 317 1.35 3.57 28.90
N LEU A 318 1.21 3.77 27.59
CA LEU A 318 1.26 2.71 26.60
C LEU A 318 2.59 1.96 26.66
N CYS A 319 2.55 0.66 26.36
CA CYS A 319 3.71 -0.18 26.13
C CYS A 319 3.74 -0.62 24.67
N PHE A 320 4.75 -0.19 23.94
CA PHE A 320 5.03 -0.64 22.58
C PHE A 320 6.13 -1.71 22.62
N ALA A 321 6.02 -2.76 21.81
CA ALA A 321 7.14 -3.68 21.60
C ALA A 321 7.81 -3.38 20.26
N ILE A 322 9.13 -3.55 20.17
CA ILE A 322 9.87 -3.38 18.91
C ILE A 322 10.42 -4.73 18.47
N MET A 323 10.03 -5.16 17.27
CA MET A 323 10.63 -6.28 16.57
C MET A 323 11.79 -5.76 15.72
N TRP A 324 13.02 -5.99 16.16
CA TRP A 324 14.23 -5.48 15.50
C TRP A 324 14.55 -6.21 14.19
N ASP A 325 14.32 -7.52 14.19
CA ASP A 325 14.37 -8.41 13.05
C ASP A 325 13.31 -9.52 13.23
N ASP A 326 13.04 -10.27 12.18
CA ASP A 326 12.06 -11.37 12.16
C ASP A 326 12.67 -12.75 12.49
N GLY A 327 13.92 -12.78 12.93
CA GLY A 327 14.68 -14.01 13.18
C GLY A 327 15.08 -14.77 11.91
N LEU A 328 14.92 -14.13 10.73
CA LEU A 328 15.25 -14.72 9.44
C LEU A 328 16.19 -13.84 8.61
N VAL A 329 15.96 -12.53 8.55
CA VAL A 329 16.78 -11.57 7.80
C VAL A 329 16.93 -10.30 8.60
N VAL A 330 18.17 -9.89 8.89
CA VAL A 330 18.44 -8.65 9.62
C VAL A 330 18.21 -7.43 8.72
N PRO A 331 17.44 -6.41 9.14
CA PRO A 331 17.25 -5.20 8.34
C PRO A 331 18.52 -4.38 8.12
N HIS A 332 18.56 -3.67 7.00
CA HIS A 332 19.60 -2.72 6.67
C HIS A 332 19.69 -1.60 7.73
N PRO A 333 20.87 -0.98 7.90
CA PRO A 333 21.11 0.11 8.84
C PRO A 333 20.02 1.21 8.90
N PRO A 334 19.48 1.74 7.78
CA PRO A 334 18.46 2.80 7.82
C PRO A 334 17.15 2.33 8.46
N ILE A 335 16.76 1.07 8.28
CA ILE A 335 15.55 0.52 8.89
C ILE A 335 15.72 0.39 10.40
N ILE A 336 16.87 -0.14 10.84
CA ILE A 336 17.21 -0.21 12.26
C ILE A 336 17.23 1.19 12.89
N ARG A 337 17.84 2.18 12.21
CA ARG A 337 17.80 3.58 12.66
C ARG A 337 16.38 4.12 12.78
N GLY A 338 15.51 3.80 11.82
CA GLY A 338 14.08 4.14 11.89
C GLY A 338 13.41 3.62 13.17
N LEU A 339 13.66 2.36 13.52
CA LEU A 339 13.17 1.75 14.77
C LEU A 339 13.76 2.43 16.02
N GLU A 340 15.06 2.74 16.01
CA GLU A 340 15.74 3.45 17.12
C GLU A 340 15.17 4.85 17.34
N VAL A 341 14.90 5.59 16.26
CA VAL A 341 14.27 6.92 16.31
C VAL A 341 12.88 6.83 16.94
N VAL A 342 12.05 5.88 16.51
CA VAL A 342 10.71 5.68 17.08
C VAL A 342 10.80 5.26 18.55
N LYS A 343 11.70 4.33 18.90
CA LYS A 343 11.97 3.92 20.30
C LYS A 343 12.27 5.14 21.17
N LYS A 344 13.22 5.97 20.75
CA LYS A 344 13.65 7.17 21.47
C LYS A 344 12.51 8.16 21.63
N ALA A 345 11.74 8.41 20.57
CA ALA A 345 10.60 9.32 20.59
C ALA A 345 9.52 8.85 21.59
N LEU A 346 9.20 7.55 21.61
CA LEU A 346 8.21 6.98 22.52
C LEU A 346 8.66 7.03 23.98
N LEU A 347 9.92 6.69 24.26
CA LEU A 347 10.50 6.81 25.61
C LEU A 347 10.47 8.26 26.09
N ASN A 348 10.83 9.22 25.23
CA ASN A 348 10.78 10.65 25.55
C ASN A 348 9.35 11.16 25.79
N ALA A 349 8.36 10.55 25.14
CA ALA A 349 6.94 10.83 25.36
C ALA A 349 6.37 10.15 26.63
N GLY A 350 7.19 9.40 27.37
CA GLY A 350 6.81 8.73 28.62
C GLY A 350 6.14 7.36 28.44
N HIS A 351 6.22 6.78 27.24
CA HIS A 351 5.74 5.42 26.98
C HIS A 351 6.81 4.38 27.30
N LYS A 352 6.38 3.14 27.54
CA LYS A 352 7.29 2.01 27.71
C LYS A 352 7.61 1.40 26.35
N VAL A 353 8.84 0.96 26.18
CA VAL A 353 9.25 0.17 25.03
C VAL A 353 9.94 -1.11 25.50
N ILE A 354 9.50 -2.26 24.97
CA ILE A 354 10.12 -3.58 25.19
C ILE A 354 10.56 -4.17 23.86
N ASP A 355 11.39 -5.21 23.89
CA ASP A 355 11.76 -5.93 22.68
C ASP A 355 10.74 -7.04 22.39
N TRP A 356 10.33 -7.16 21.13
CA TRP A 356 9.48 -8.24 20.64
C TRP A 356 10.36 -9.34 20.04
N LYS A 357 10.21 -10.58 20.51
CA LYS A 357 10.89 -11.73 19.91
C LYS A 357 9.96 -12.40 18.91
N PRO A 358 10.34 -12.52 17.62
CA PRO A 358 9.52 -13.19 16.62
C PRO A 358 9.35 -14.68 16.98
N LEU A 359 8.16 -15.22 16.71
CA LEU A 359 7.82 -16.60 16.99
C LEU A 359 7.38 -17.30 15.70
N LYS A 360 8.16 -18.31 15.28
CA LYS A 360 7.84 -19.19 14.16
C LYS A 360 7.54 -18.47 12.84
N HIS A 361 8.24 -17.35 12.58
CA HIS A 361 8.03 -16.57 11.35
C HIS A 361 8.36 -17.37 10.09
N ALA A 362 9.32 -18.31 10.16
CA ALA A 362 9.64 -19.23 9.07
C ALA A 362 8.44 -20.13 8.72
N GLU A 363 7.81 -20.73 9.74
CA GLU A 363 6.65 -21.59 9.57
C GLU A 363 5.43 -20.80 9.08
N MET A 364 5.25 -19.56 9.53
CA MET A 364 4.19 -18.67 9.04
C MET A 364 4.38 -18.32 7.57
N PHE A 365 5.60 -17.96 7.18
CA PHE A 365 5.96 -17.67 5.80
C PHE A 365 5.68 -18.88 4.90
N LYS A 366 6.15 -20.07 5.31
CA LYS A 366 5.86 -21.32 4.59
C LYS A 366 4.36 -21.58 4.49
N CYS A 367 3.61 -21.42 5.58
CA CYS A 367 2.17 -21.65 5.61
C CYS A 367 1.42 -20.74 4.64
N LEU A 368 1.82 -19.47 4.50
CA LEU A 368 1.24 -18.54 3.52
C LEU A 368 1.53 -18.99 2.08
N HIS A 369 2.78 -19.31 1.80
CA HIS A 369 3.18 -19.77 0.47
C HIS A 369 2.45 -21.04 0.07
N ASP A 370 2.34 -22.03 0.97
CA ASP A 370 1.59 -23.26 0.72
C ASP A 370 0.12 -22.98 0.37
N ILE A 371 -0.52 -22.01 1.04
CA ILE A 371 -1.91 -21.61 0.76
C ILE A 371 -2.05 -20.99 -0.63
N TRP A 372 -1.18 -20.04 -0.98
CA TRP A 372 -1.27 -19.35 -2.28
C TRP A 372 -0.86 -20.27 -3.43
N ALA A 373 0.19 -21.06 -3.25
CA ALA A 373 0.69 -21.98 -4.27
C ALA A 373 -0.27 -23.12 -4.58
N ALA A 374 -1.23 -23.42 -3.70
CA ALA A 374 -2.17 -24.53 -3.86
C ALA A 374 -2.92 -24.54 -5.20
N GLY A 375 -3.21 -23.36 -5.77
CA GLY A 375 -3.91 -23.23 -7.06
C GLY A 375 -3.37 -22.14 -7.99
N ALA A 376 -2.39 -21.34 -7.57
CA ALA A 376 -1.92 -20.16 -8.31
C ALA A 376 -1.42 -20.48 -9.73
N ALA A 377 -0.64 -21.55 -9.90
CA ALA A 377 -0.06 -21.88 -11.20
C ALA A 377 -1.15 -22.17 -12.25
N GLU A 378 -2.20 -22.90 -11.87
CA GLU A 378 -3.32 -23.19 -12.76
C GLU A 378 -4.15 -21.93 -13.03
N ASP A 379 -4.46 -21.14 -11.98
CA ASP A 379 -5.21 -19.88 -12.08
C ASP A 379 -4.57 -18.91 -13.10
N TYR A 380 -3.26 -18.67 -12.97
CA TYR A 380 -2.55 -17.77 -13.89
C TYR A 380 -2.51 -18.33 -15.30
N LYS A 381 -2.24 -19.63 -15.46
CA LYS A 381 -2.15 -20.28 -16.76
C LYS A 381 -3.47 -20.24 -17.53
N VAL A 382 -4.59 -20.47 -16.86
CA VAL A 382 -5.93 -20.40 -17.49
C VAL A 382 -6.20 -19.00 -18.01
N VAL A 383 -5.90 -17.97 -17.22
CA VAL A 383 -6.11 -16.57 -17.60
C VAL A 383 -5.21 -16.13 -18.75
N THR A 384 -3.93 -16.52 -18.74
CA THR A 384 -2.96 -16.10 -19.77
C THR A 384 -3.03 -16.89 -21.07
N ALA A 385 -3.53 -18.13 -21.05
CA ALA A 385 -3.69 -18.96 -22.24
C ALA A 385 -4.65 -18.38 -23.31
N VAL A 386 -5.57 -17.48 -22.91
CA VAL A 386 -6.53 -16.84 -23.81
C VAL A 386 -5.84 -16.02 -24.92
N THR A 387 -4.75 -15.35 -24.59
CA THR A 387 -3.96 -14.48 -25.49
C THR A 387 -2.58 -15.07 -25.79
N GLY A 388 -2.11 -16.02 -24.97
CA GLY A 388 -0.74 -16.54 -25.03
C GLY A 388 0.31 -15.59 -24.46
N GLU A 389 -0.10 -14.62 -23.62
CA GLU A 389 0.84 -13.78 -22.87
C GLU A 389 1.66 -14.63 -21.88
N PRO A 390 2.96 -14.38 -21.71
CA PRO A 390 3.73 -15.06 -20.68
C PRO A 390 3.33 -14.56 -19.27
N VAL A 391 3.49 -15.43 -18.28
CA VAL A 391 3.45 -15.03 -16.86
C VAL A 391 4.82 -14.47 -16.48
N ILE A 392 4.85 -13.27 -15.89
CA ILE A 392 6.07 -12.62 -15.43
C ILE A 392 6.69 -13.44 -14.29
N ALA A 393 7.93 -13.87 -14.48
CA ALA A 393 8.70 -14.71 -13.56
C ALA A 393 9.86 -13.97 -12.85
N THR A 394 10.20 -12.76 -13.30
CA THR A 394 11.23 -11.90 -12.71
C THR A 394 10.85 -10.44 -12.84
N MET A 395 11.38 -9.62 -11.93
CA MET A 395 11.28 -8.17 -11.92
C MET A 395 12.62 -7.50 -12.33
N ASP A 396 13.63 -8.27 -12.72
CA ASP A 396 14.92 -7.76 -13.19
C ASP A 396 14.79 -7.02 -14.52
N LEU A 397 15.54 -5.92 -14.68
CA LEU A 397 15.48 -5.04 -15.85
C LEU A 397 16.00 -5.70 -17.14
N ASP A 398 17.04 -6.54 -17.03
CA ASP A 398 17.71 -7.15 -18.19
C ASP A 398 16.85 -8.24 -18.86
N ASP A 399 15.99 -8.89 -18.08
CA ASP A 399 15.09 -9.96 -18.54
C ASP A 399 13.73 -9.44 -19.02
N GLU A 400 13.39 -8.16 -18.82
CA GLU A 400 12.17 -7.55 -19.39
C GLU A 400 12.15 -7.62 -20.92
N ILE A 401 13.33 -7.61 -21.55
CA ILE A 401 13.52 -7.73 -23.00
C ILE A 401 13.43 -9.20 -23.44
N SER A 402 13.77 -10.13 -22.55
CA SER A 402 13.75 -11.58 -22.78
C SER A 402 12.67 -12.24 -21.93
N ALA A 403 11.41 -11.96 -22.23
CA ALA A 403 10.24 -12.59 -21.59
C ALA A 403 10.10 -14.12 -21.87
N VAL A 404 11.22 -14.84 -21.91
CA VAL A 404 11.32 -16.29 -22.12
C VAL A 404 12.44 -16.84 -21.24
N GLY A 405 12.05 -17.38 -20.09
CA GLY A 405 12.71 -18.50 -19.43
C GLY A 405 14.21 -18.37 -19.13
N LYS A 406 14.53 -17.83 -17.95
CA LYS A 406 15.62 -18.38 -17.13
C LYS A 406 15.06 -18.69 -15.75
N HIS A 407 14.78 -19.98 -15.56
CA HIS A 407 14.46 -20.54 -14.25
C HIS A 407 15.77 -20.66 -13.48
N GLU A 408 16.14 -19.63 -12.73
CA GLU A 408 17.05 -19.81 -11.60
C GLU A 408 16.24 -19.76 -10.30
N GLU A 409 16.63 -20.62 -9.35
CA GLU A 409 15.90 -21.09 -8.17
C GLU A 409 15.57 -20.02 -7.09
N HIS A 410 15.55 -18.73 -7.45
CA HIS A 410 15.56 -17.63 -6.48
C HIS A 410 14.61 -16.46 -6.80
N THR A 411 13.46 -16.71 -7.43
CA THR A 411 12.43 -15.66 -7.55
C THR A 411 11.21 -15.97 -6.69
N ASN A 412 10.72 -14.93 -6.00
CA ASN A 412 9.44 -14.91 -5.25
C ASN A 412 8.19 -15.16 -6.11
N ALA A 413 8.36 -15.57 -7.36
CA ALA A 413 7.27 -15.97 -8.22
C ALA A 413 6.69 -17.29 -7.70
N THR A 414 5.52 -17.21 -7.06
CA THR A 414 4.64 -18.30 -6.59
C THR A 414 4.19 -19.27 -7.71
N VAL A 415 4.84 -19.26 -8.88
CA VAL A 415 4.26 -19.64 -10.17
C VAL A 415 4.53 -21.11 -10.56
N VAL A 416 5.37 -21.86 -9.84
CA VAL A 416 5.85 -23.16 -10.35
C VAL A 416 5.81 -24.31 -9.33
N ILE A 417 4.93 -24.25 -8.33
CA ILE A 417 4.70 -25.41 -7.46
C ILE A 417 3.44 -26.15 -7.95
N PRO A 418 3.49 -27.48 -8.16
CA PRO A 418 2.30 -28.27 -8.45
C PRO A 418 1.23 -28.04 -7.38
N GLY A 419 -0.04 -27.94 -7.80
CA GLY A 419 -1.15 -27.80 -6.86
C GLY A 419 -1.18 -28.94 -5.83
N VAL A 420 -1.70 -28.66 -4.64
CA VAL A 420 -1.80 -29.63 -3.55
C VAL A 420 -3.19 -30.27 -3.50
N SER A 421 -3.32 -31.43 -2.87
CA SER A 421 -4.64 -32.02 -2.65
C SER A 421 -5.47 -31.18 -1.68
N ALA A 422 -6.80 -31.30 -1.76
CA ALA A 422 -7.69 -30.63 -0.79
C ALA A 422 -7.35 -31.03 0.66
N TYR A 423 -6.95 -32.28 0.89
CA TYR A 423 -6.56 -32.77 2.22
C TYR A 423 -5.29 -32.08 2.74
N ASP A 424 -4.28 -31.91 1.89
CA ASP A 424 -3.03 -31.25 2.25
C ASP A 424 -3.27 -29.77 2.55
N LEU A 425 -4.07 -29.10 1.71
CA LEU A 425 -4.50 -27.73 1.96
C LEU A 425 -5.23 -27.59 3.31
N TRP A 426 -6.08 -28.56 3.68
CA TRP A 426 -6.71 -28.58 5.01
C TRP A 426 -5.71 -28.75 6.15
N GLN A 427 -4.61 -29.48 5.95
CA GLN A 427 -3.55 -29.56 6.97
C GLN A 427 -2.85 -28.21 7.12
N THR A 428 -2.55 -27.52 6.03
CA THR A 428 -2.03 -26.15 6.06
C THR A 428 -2.99 -25.20 6.77
N HIS A 429 -4.31 -25.34 6.57
CA HIS A 429 -5.31 -24.56 7.29
C HIS A 429 -5.32 -24.83 8.80
N LYS A 430 -5.09 -26.08 9.22
CA LYS A 430 -4.93 -26.41 10.65
C LYS A 430 -3.66 -25.78 11.22
N GLN A 431 -2.55 -25.85 10.48
CA GLN A 431 -1.28 -25.25 10.90
C GLN A 431 -1.41 -23.74 11.07
N LYS A 432 -2.06 -23.05 10.13
CA LYS A 432 -2.38 -21.61 10.25
C LYS A 432 -3.07 -21.31 11.57
N ARG A 433 -4.08 -22.10 11.97
CA ARG A 433 -4.82 -21.87 13.22
C ARG A 433 -3.92 -22.00 14.45
N ILE A 434 -3.12 -23.07 14.49
CA ILE A 434 -2.16 -23.30 15.59
C ILE A 434 -1.18 -22.13 15.70
N LEU A 435 -0.62 -21.68 14.58
CA LEU A 435 0.29 -20.53 14.55
C LEU A 435 -0.38 -19.24 15.07
N ARG A 436 -1.66 -19.01 14.75
CA ARG A 436 -2.42 -17.87 15.28
C ARG A 436 -2.66 -17.96 16.78
N GLU A 437 -2.99 -19.15 17.29
CA GLU A 437 -3.21 -19.40 18.71
C GLU A 437 -1.92 -19.18 19.52
N GLU A 438 -0.80 -19.74 19.06
CA GLU A 438 0.50 -19.58 19.71
C GLU A 438 0.98 -18.12 19.72
N TYR A 439 0.77 -17.38 18.63
CA TYR A 439 1.18 -15.99 18.55
C TYR A 439 0.31 -15.07 19.41
N LEU A 440 -0.99 -15.36 19.51
CA LEU A 440 -1.87 -14.67 20.45
C LEU A 440 -1.41 -14.93 21.90
N GLN A 441 -1.06 -16.16 22.23
CA GLN A 441 -0.53 -16.48 23.57
C GLN A 441 0.75 -15.68 23.86
N LEU A 442 1.67 -15.59 22.90
CA LEU A 442 2.88 -14.74 23.03
C LEU A 442 2.51 -13.28 23.30
N TRP A 443 1.51 -12.73 22.61
CA TRP A 443 1.02 -11.37 22.85
C TRP A 443 0.50 -11.21 24.27
N GLU A 444 -0.40 -12.08 24.72
CA GLU A 444 -1.00 -12.00 26.05
C GLU A 444 0.04 -12.18 27.18
N ASP A 445 1.03 -13.05 26.99
CA ASP A 445 2.11 -13.29 27.95
C ASP A 445 2.97 -12.05 28.20
N THR A 446 2.97 -11.06 27.30
CA THR A 446 3.70 -9.81 27.52
C THR A 446 3.21 -9.01 28.72
N ILE A 447 1.99 -9.28 29.24
CA ILE A 447 1.50 -8.68 30.49
C ILE A 447 2.48 -8.84 31.65
N GLN A 448 3.28 -9.92 31.65
CA GLN A 448 4.30 -10.20 32.67
C GLN A 448 5.46 -9.20 32.64
N VAL A 449 5.70 -8.54 31.50
CA VAL A 449 6.86 -7.65 31.29
C VAL A 449 6.47 -6.21 30.97
N THR A 450 5.21 -5.91 30.60
CA THR A 450 4.76 -4.55 30.28
C THR A 450 4.69 -3.65 31.52
N GLY A 451 4.30 -4.19 32.68
CA GLY A 451 4.06 -3.40 33.89
C GLY A 451 2.90 -2.39 33.76
N THR A 452 2.11 -2.46 32.68
CA THR A 452 0.92 -1.61 32.45
C THR A 452 -0.36 -2.24 33.01
N GLY A 453 -0.27 -3.49 33.47
CA GLY A 453 -1.42 -4.33 33.83
C GLY A 453 -2.18 -4.90 32.62
N ARG A 454 -1.63 -4.74 31.41
CA ARG A 454 -2.17 -5.26 30.14
C ARG A 454 -1.04 -5.88 29.32
N ALA A 455 -1.37 -6.68 28.32
CA ALA A 455 -0.42 -7.03 27.27
C ALA A 455 0.11 -5.76 26.56
N VAL A 456 1.13 -5.92 25.70
CA VAL A 456 1.61 -4.85 24.84
C VAL A 456 0.45 -4.24 24.05
N ASP A 457 0.48 -2.92 23.89
CA ASP A 457 -0.59 -2.19 23.18
C ASP A 457 -0.41 -2.30 21.66
N ALA A 458 0.83 -2.27 21.16
CA ALA A 458 1.15 -2.49 19.76
C ALA A 458 2.60 -2.97 19.55
N ILE A 459 2.84 -3.62 18.41
CA ILE A 459 4.18 -3.99 17.94
C ILE A 459 4.62 -2.99 16.88
N ILE A 460 5.85 -2.51 16.97
CA ILE A 460 6.52 -1.74 15.93
C ILE A 460 7.52 -2.66 15.24
N SER A 461 7.43 -2.77 13.91
CA SER A 461 8.28 -3.67 13.12
C SER A 461 8.74 -3.02 11.81
N PRO A 462 9.80 -3.55 11.17
CA PRO A 462 10.08 -3.25 9.78
C PRO A 462 8.90 -3.61 8.87
N ALA A 463 8.82 -2.91 7.72
CA ALA A 463 7.95 -3.32 6.61
C ALA A 463 8.65 -4.22 5.59
N ALA A 464 9.96 -4.08 5.50
CA ALA A 464 10.88 -4.88 4.71
C ALA A 464 12.25 -4.77 5.38
N PRO A 465 13.20 -5.66 5.06
CA PRO A 465 14.57 -5.56 5.59
C PRO A 465 15.36 -4.42 4.93
N TYR A 466 14.77 -3.68 4.00
CA TYR A 466 15.38 -2.57 3.28
C TYR A 466 14.33 -1.46 3.03
N THR A 467 14.81 -0.27 2.68
CA THR A 467 13.98 0.78 2.05
C THR A 467 13.68 0.40 0.59
N ALA A 468 13.05 1.29 -0.18
CA ALA A 468 12.88 1.07 -1.63
C ALA A 468 14.21 0.61 -2.27
N ILE A 469 14.16 -0.47 -3.06
CA ILE A 469 15.35 -1.12 -3.61
C ILE A 469 15.32 -1.13 -5.14
N ARG A 470 16.47 -1.37 -5.77
CA ARG A 470 16.57 -1.51 -7.22
C ARG A 470 15.60 -2.59 -7.74
N HIS A 471 15.05 -2.34 -8.91
CA HIS A 471 14.15 -3.28 -9.57
C HIS A 471 14.76 -4.68 -9.72
N GLY A 472 13.94 -5.71 -9.45
CA GLY A 472 14.36 -7.11 -9.47
C GLY A 472 14.97 -7.60 -8.18
N LYS A 473 15.24 -6.70 -7.22
CA LYS A 473 15.89 -7.04 -5.95
C LYS A 473 14.93 -7.07 -4.76
N ASN A 474 13.64 -6.77 -4.95
CA ASN A 474 12.66 -6.93 -3.88
C ASN A 474 12.22 -8.40 -3.76
N ASN A 475 13.06 -9.21 -3.12
CA ASN A 475 12.97 -10.66 -3.09
C ASN A 475 12.39 -11.22 -1.77
N THR A 476 11.81 -10.40 -0.89
CA THR A 476 11.06 -10.89 0.27
C THR A 476 9.93 -9.95 0.69
N ALA A 477 8.86 -10.53 1.22
CA ALA A 477 7.75 -9.82 1.87
C ALA A 477 7.47 -10.38 3.28
N GLN A 478 8.40 -11.14 3.86
CA GLN A 478 8.21 -11.85 5.14
C GLN A 478 7.76 -10.93 6.29
N TYR A 479 8.34 -9.74 6.39
CA TYR A 479 8.01 -8.74 7.42
C TYR A 479 6.56 -8.25 7.39
N THR A 480 5.92 -8.26 6.22
CA THR A 480 4.49 -7.94 6.09
C THR A 480 3.61 -9.17 6.19
N MET A 481 4.07 -10.28 5.60
CA MET A 481 3.33 -11.52 5.42
C MET A 481 2.85 -12.12 6.73
N VAL A 482 3.69 -12.14 7.77
CA VAL A 482 3.31 -12.68 9.09
C VAL A 482 2.03 -12.04 9.63
N TRP A 483 1.87 -10.73 9.44
CA TRP A 483 0.68 -10.00 9.87
C TRP A 483 -0.56 -10.35 9.04
N ASN A 484 -0.41 -10.74 7.77
CA ASN A 484 -1.51 -11.29 6.96
C ASN A 484 -1.98 -12.62 7.53
N LEU A 485 -1.08 -13.58 7.76
CA LEU A 485 -1.47 -14.88 8.31
C LEU A 485 -2.20 -14.74 9.64
N LEU A 486 -1.74 -13.82 10.49
CA LEU A 486 -2.32 -13.53 11.81
C LEU A 486 -3.63 -12.72 11.76
N ASP A 487 -3.87 -12.03 10.64
CA ASP A 487 -4.94 -11.05 10.43
C ASP A 487 -4.87 -9.81 11.34
N TYR A 488 -3.66 -9.30 11.55
CA TYR A 488 -3.41 -8.15 12.42
C TYR A 488 -3.42 -6.83 11.66
N SER A 489 -4.18 -5.86 12.16
CA SER A 489 -4.27 -4.52 11.56
C SER A 489 -2.90 -3.85 11.63
N SER A 490 -2.45 -3.25 10.52
CA SER A 490 -1.06 -2.79 10.38
C SER A 490 -0.98 -1.47 9.64
N LEU A 491 -0.47 -0.43 10.30
CA LEU A 491 -0.30 0.92 9.79
C LEU A 491 1.17 1.22 9.49
N VAL A 492 1.49 1.63 8.27
CA VAL A 492 2.82 2.16 7.92
C VAL A 492 2.91 3.62 8.32
N ILE A 493 4.03 3.98 8.95
CA ILE A 493 4.36 5.33 9.38
C ILE A 493 5.73 5.71 8.80
N PRO A 494 5.79 6.73 7.93
CA PRO A 494 7.05 7.31 7.49
C PRO A 494 7.77 8.00 8.66
N VAL A 495 9.09 7.79 8.77
CA VAL A 495 9.91 8.27 9.89
C VAL A 495 10.99 9.24 9.44
N SER A 496 11.81 8.86 8.46
CA SER A 496 12.88 9.73 7.95
C SER A 496 13.29 9.33 6.52
N LYS A 497 14.46 9.77 6.06
CA LYS A 497 15.07 9.33 4.79
C LYS A 497 16.45 8.75 5.05
N VAL A 498 16.92 7.91 4.14
CA VAL A 498 18.29 7.38 4.16
C VAL A 498 19.28 8.51 3.99
N ASP A 499 20.27 8.54 4.88
CA ASP A 499 21.44 9.42 4.82
C ASP A 499 22.68 8.53 4.71
N PRO A 500 23.37 8.49 3.54
CA PRO A 500 24.53 7.63 3.34
C PRO A 500 25.69 7.85 4.31
N GLU A 501 25.79 9.04 4.93
CA GLU A 501 26.83 9.35 5.90
C GLU A 501 26.52 8.78 7.29
N ILE A 502 25.24 8.65 7.63
CA ILE A 502 24.77 8.09 8.91
C ILE A 502 24.56 6.58 8.78
N ASP A 503 23.92 6.16 7.70
CA ASP A 503 23.51 4.79 7.42
C ASP A 503 24.66 3.99 6.77
N ARG A 504 25.83 3.97 7.40
CA ARG A 504 26.99 3.26 6.85
C ARG A 504 26.80 1.74 6.98
N VAL A 505 27.49 1.01 6.10
CA VAL A 505 27.58 -0.46 6.20
C VAL A 505 28.13 -0.82 7.59
N LYS A 506 27.40 -1.66 8.32
CA LYS A 506 27.81 -2.18 9.63
C LYS A 506 28.74 -3.38 9.46
N ALA A 507 29.46 -3.76 10.52
CA ALA A 507 30.23 -5.01 10.51
C ALA A 507 29.30 -6.21 10.29
N PRO A 508 29.77 -7.29 9.63
CA PRO A 508 28.96 -8.47 9.39
C PRO A 508 28.55 -9.12 10.71
N HIS A 509 27.32 -9.61 10.75
CA HIS A 509 26.77 -10.39 11.85
C HIS A 509 26.83 -11.90 11.55
N ASP A 510 26.48 -12.71 12.55
CA ASP A 510 26.24 -14.14 12.35
C ASP A 510 24.94 -14.33 11.58
N PHE A 511 25.05 -14.67 10.29
CA PHE A 511 23.89 -14.78 9.40
C PHE A 511 22.98 -15.94 9.78
N TYR A 512 21.67 -15.70 9.81
CA TYR A 512 20.67 -16.75 10.08
C TYR A 512 20.62 -17.81 8.98
N ASN A 513 20.75 -17.39 7.73
CA ASN A 513 20.62 -18.22 6.53
C ASN A 513 21.27 -17.53 5.31
N ARG A 514 21.06 -18.09 4.11
CA ARG A 514 21.65 -17.55 2.87
C ARG A 514 20.99 -16.24 2.45
N GLU A 515 19.69 -16.12 2.69
CA GLU A 515 18.87 -14.95 2.36
C GLU A 515 19.29 -13.74 3.19
N ASP A 516 19.58 -13.93 4.48
CA ASP A 516 20.12 -12.91 5.38
C ASP A 516 21.49 -12.40 4.92
N LYS A 517 22.38 -13.33 4.55
CA LYS A 517 23.68 -12.96 3.98
C LYS A 517 23.52 -12.19 2.67
N ALA A 518 22.64 -12.65 1.78
CA ALA A 518 22.38 -11.98 0.51
C ALA A 518 21.80 -10.57 0.74
N ASN A 519 20.91 -10.41 1.73
CA ASN A 519 20.39 -9.12 2.13
C ASN A 519 21.49 -8.20 2.66
N TYR A 520 22.40 -8.69 3.50
CA TYR A 520 23.54 -7.92 3.99
C TYR A 520 24.46 -7.47 2.84
N ASP A 521 24.83 -8.38 1.95
CA ASP A 521 25.73 -8.11 0.82
C ASP A 521 25.12 -7.11 -0.20
N LEU A 522 23.78 -7.00 -0.24
CA LEU A 522 23.04 -6.10 -1.11
C LEU A 522 23.12 -4.63 -0.67
N TYR A 523 23.49 -4.35 0.58
CA TYR A 523 23.45 -3.00 1.11
C TYR A 523 24.61 -2.12 0.63
N ASN A 524 24.28 -1.07 -0.11
CA ASN A 524 25.19 0.02 -0.46
C ASN A 524 24.49 1.36 -0.23
N PRO A 525 24.90 2.15 0.77
CA PRO A 525 24.18 3.37 1.20
C PRO A 525 23.89 4.35 0.06
N ALA A 526 24.80 4.49 -0.92
CA ALA A 526 24.62 5.41 -2.04
C ALA A 526 23.45 5.02 -2.96
N ASN A 527 23.12 3.73 -3.07
CA ASN A 527 22.00 3.25 -3.87
C ASN A 527 20.63 3.60 -3.27
N PHE A 528 20.59 3.87 -1.97
CA PHE A 528 19.36 4.11 -1.21
C PHE A 528 19.21 5.56 -0.78
N ALA A 529 20.13 6.45 -1.17
CA ALA A 529 20.10 7.87 -0.77
C ALA A 529 18.72 8.50 -1.04
N ASN A 530 18.21 9.26 -0.06
CA ASN A 530 16.88 9.88 -0.06
C ASN A 530 15.68 8.93 -0.08
N ALA A 531 15.87 7.60 -0.11
CA ALA A 531 14.76 6.68 0.01
C ALA A 531 14.05 6.86 1.36
N PRO A 532 12.71 6.87 1.39
CA PRO A 532 11.96 6.91 2.64
C PRO A 532 12.28 5.75 3.57
N ILE A 533 12.39 6.06 4.86
CA ILE A 533 12.48 5.11 5.97
C ILE A 533 11.14 5.12 6.66
N SER A 534 10.52 3.94 6.74
CA SER A 534 9.20 3.76 7.33
C SER A 534 9.19 2.55 8.25
N VAL A 535 8.31 2.57 9.25
CA VAL A 535 8.04 1.44 10.16
C VAL A 535 6.58 1.03 10.07
N GLN A 536 6.25 -0.15 10.59
CA GLN A 536 4.87 -0.60 10.79
C GLN A 536 4.50 -0.50 12.26
N LEU A 537 3.27 -0.07 12.54
CA LEU A 537 2.60 -0.20 13.82
C LEU A 537 1.50 -1.26 13.65
N VAL A 538 1.59 -2.33 14.42
CA VAL A 538 0.73 -3.51 14.32
C VAL A 538 -0.10 -3.62 15.59
N GLY A 539 -1.43 -3.68 15.42
CA GLY A 539 -2.39 -4.02 16.48
C GLY A 539 -3.10 -5.33 16.17
N ARG A 540 -3.98 -5.77 17.06
CA ARG A 540 -4.67 -7.06 16.90
C ARG A 540 -5.79 -6.98 15.87
N THR A 541 -6.35 -8.14 15.56
CA THR A 541 -7.48 -8.26 14.63
C THR A 541 -8.65 -7.36 15.04
N CYS A 542 -9.18 -6.57 14.09
CA CYS A 542 -10.31 -5.65 14.24
C CYS A 542 -10.07 -4.41 15.14
N GLU A 543 -8.82 -4.08 15.44
CA GLU A 543 -8.41 -2.91 16.24
C GLU A 543 -7.98 -1.71 15.35
N GLU A 544 -8.52 -1.55 14.15
CA GLU A 544 -8.11 -0.47 13.23
C GLU A 544 -8.22 0.92 13.89
N GLU A 545 -9.29 1.18 14.63
CA GLU A 545 -9.51 2.43 15.34
C GLU A 545 -8.38 2.73 16.35
N ALA A 546 -8.01 1.74 17.16
CA ALA A 546 -6.93 1.87 18.13
C ALA A 546 -5.55 1.97 17.45
N VAL A 547 -5.31 1.23 16.37
CA VAL A 547 -4.07 1.32 15.58
C VAL A 547 -3.89 2.71 14.98
N ILE A 548 -4.96 3.32 14.46
CA ILE A 548 -4.91 4.70 13.95
C ILE A 548 -4.56 5.67 15.09
N ALA A 549 -5.25 5.58 16.23
CA ALA A 549 -5.02 6.46 17.37
C ALA A 549 -3.61 6.30 17.99
N MET A 550 -3.11 5.06 18.12
CA MET A 550 -1.73 4.81 18.54
C MET A 550 -0.73 5.34 17.50
N GLY A 551 -1.04 5.26 16.21
CA GLY A 551 -0.25 5.86 15.13
C GLY A 551 -0.14 7.38 15.27
N GLU A 552 -1.22 8.06 15.61
CA GLU A 552 -1.22 9.50 15.91
C GLU A 552 -0.31 9.84 17.11
N ILE A 553 -0.30 8.99 18.15
CA ILE A 553 0.62 9.13 19.30
C ILE A 553 2.08 8.96 18.88
N VAL A 554 2.39 7.94 18.06
CA VAL A 554 3.74 7.71 17.53
C VAL A 554 4.20 8.91 16.71
N VAL A 555 3.38 9.41 15.79
CA VAL A 555 3.70 10.59 14.96
C VAL A 555 3.86 11.85 15.82
N ALA A 556 3.02 12.06 16.83
CA ALA A 556 3.15 13.18 17.77
C ALA A 556 4.43 13.09 18.61
N ALA A 557 4.87 11.88 18.98
CA ALA A 557 6.14 11.67 19.64
C ALA A 557 7.33 12.04 18.73
N LEU A 558 7.32 11.57 17.48
CA LEU A 558 8.34 11.89 16.47
C LEU A 558 8.47 13.40 16.21
N LYS A 559 7.34 14.10 16.04
CA LYS A 559 7.30 15.55 15.85
C LYS A 559 7.91 16.33 17.02
N ARG A 560 7.74 15.85 18.26
CA ARG A 560 8.27 16.51 19.47
C ARG A 560 9.78 16.31 19.65
N SER A 561 10.33 15.20 19.15
CA SER A 561 11.76 14.89 19.31
C SER A 561 12.70 15.73 18.42
N ASN A 562 12.19 16.53 17.47
CA ASN A 562 12.97 17.14 16.37
C ASN A 562 13.78 16.13 15.50
N ASP A 563 13.71 14.84 15.84
CA ASP A 563 14.28 13.70 15.14
C ASP A 563 13.37 13.35 13.93
N VAL A 564 13.33 14.26 12.95
CA VAL A 564 12.81 14.12 11.57
C VAL A 564 11.29 13.92 11.39
N LEU A 565 10.67 14.85 10.64
CA LEU A 565 9.62 14.59 9.64
C LEU A 565 9.79 15.60 8.49
N ASN A 566 10.68 15.31 7.55
CA ASN A 566 10.67 15.86 6.20
C ASN A 566 10.70 14.66 5.23
N VAL A 567 9.70 13.78 5.33
CA VAL A 567 9.51 12.64 4.41
C VAL A 567 8.62 13.05 3.26
#